data_AF-A0A2V6AYX5-F1
#
_entry.id   AF-A0A2V6AYX5-F1
#
_cell.length_a   1.000
_cell.length_b   1.000
_cell.length_c   1.000
_cell.angle_alpha   90.00
_cell.angle_beta   90.00
_cell.angle_gamma   90.00
#
_symmetry.space_group_name_H-M   'P 1'
#
loop_
_entity.id
_entity.type
_entity.pdbx_description
1 polymer ?
#
loop_
_entity_poly.entity_id
_entity_poly.type
_entity_poly.pdbx_seq_one_letter_code
_entity_poly.pdbx_strand_id
1 'polypeptide(L)'
;MEMFENAVRRDYAVERRPHRFGGVGFFVGTIEIGHLHGNGLLDLFVGKSFRIEQIREGRALPHHVFPESGWISFWLRSPADIAQALELFEMASMYRTAGQLISRVP
;
A
#
# COMPACT_ATOMS: atom_id res chain seq x y z
N MET A 1 0.50 -13.58 3.64
CA MET A 1 -0.54 -12.55 3.79
C MET A 1 -0.67 -12.10 5.24
N GLU A 2 -1.06 -12.98 6.17
CA GLU A 2 -1.21 -12.64 7.60
C GLU A 2 0.04 -11.99 8.23
N MET A 3 1.25 -12.49 7.91
CA MET A 3 2.49 -11.89 8.41
C MET A 3 2.65 -10.42 7.98
N PHE A 4 2.30 -10.09 6.74
CA PHE A 4 2.37 -8.72 6.24
C PHE A 4 1.32 -7.84 6.93
N GLU A 5 0.08 -8.30 7.04
CA GLU A 5 -0.97 -7.58 7.75
C GLU A 5 -0.60 -7.30 9.21
N ASN A 6 0.01 -8.28 9.89
CA ASN A 6 0.47 -8.16 11.26
C ASN A 6 1.63 -7.17 11.39
N ALA A 7 2.59 -7.19 10.46
CA ALA A 7 3.68 -6.21 10.42
C ALA A 7 3.14 -4.79 10.20
N VAL A 8 2.25 -4.61 9.22
CA VAL A 8 1.60 -3.32 8.96
C VAL A 8 0.86 -2.79 10.19
N ARG A 9 0.08 -3.65 10.87
CA ARG A 9 -0.65 -3.27 12.08
C ARG A 9 0.26 -2.91 13.25
N ARG A 10 1.44 -3.53 13.34
CA ARG A 10 2.42 -3.28 14.41
C ARG A 10 3.17 -1.97 14.18
N ASP A 11 3.58 -1.73 12.95
CA ASP A 11 4.56 -0.69 12.62
C ASP A 11 3.89 0.63 12.16
N TYR A 12 2.62 0.58 11.75
CA TYR A 12 1.88 1.73 11.24
C TYR A 12 0.57 1.95 12.01
N ALA A 13 0.22 3.22 12.25
CA ALA A 13 -1.04 3.61 12.87
C ALA A 13 -2.20 3.53 11.86
N VAL A 14 -2.54 2.32 11.42
CA VAL A 14 -3.59 2.05 10.43
C VAL A 14 -4.71 1.19 10.98
N GLU A 15 -5.91 1.43 10.49
CA GLU A 15 -7.07 0.56 10.69
C GLU A 15 -7.19 -0.44 9.54
N ARG A 16 -7.51 -1.69 9.86
CA ARG A 16 -7.87 -2.71 8.87
C ARG A 16 -9.38 -2.78 8.73
N ARG A 17 -9.87 -2.78 7.49
CA ARG A 17 -11.30 -2.92 7.18
C ARG A 17 -11.47 -3.91 6.04
N PRO A 18 -12.56 -4.71 6.00
CA PRO A 18 -12.88 -5.49 4.82
C PRO A 18 -12.94 -4.58 3.58
N HIS A 19 -12.27 -4.97 2.51
CA HIS A 19 -12.28 -4.19 1.28
C HIS A 19 -13.47 -4.58 0.41
N ARG A 20 -14.14 -3.60 -0.23
CA ARG A 20 -15.41 -3.81 -0.94
C ARG A 20 -15.31 -4.79 -2.13
N PHE A 21 -14.09 -5.02 -2.62
CA PHE A 21 -13.79 -5.92 -3.73
C PHE A 21 -13.12 -7.23 -3.25
N GLY A 22 -13.20 -7.53 -1.95
CA GLY A 22 -12.54 -8.65 -1.32
C GLY A 22 -11.16 -8.29 -0.75
N GLY A 23 -10.70 -9.06 0.23
CA GLY A 23 -9.45 -8.80 0.94
C GLY A 23 -9.58 -7.77 2.07
N VAL A 24 -8.45 -7.18 2.45
CA VAL A 24 -8.33 -6.22 3.56
C VAL A 24 -7.76 -4.90 3.08
N GLY A 25 -8.40 -3.79 3.43
CA GLY A 25 -7.89 -2.44 3.20
C GLY A 25 -7.24 -1.86 4.44
N PHE A 26 -6.24 -1.01 4.24
CA PHE A 26 -5.47 -0.32 5.28
C PHE A 26 -5.73 1.19 5.21
N PHE A 27 -6.19 1.77 6.33
CA PHE A 27 -6.69 3.14 6.37
C PHE A 27 -6.05 3.96 7.49
N VAL A 28 -5.83 5.25 7.22
CA VAL A 28 -5.59 6.27 8.27
C VAL A 28 -6.79 7.20 8.28
N GLY A 29 -7.64 7.08 9.30
CA GLY A 29 -8.95 7.73 9.33
C GLY A 29 -9.82 7.30 8.14
N THR A 30 -10.03 8.21 7.19
CA THR A 30 -10.80 7.96 5.96
C THR A 30 -9.94 7.74 4.73
N ILE A 31 -8.61 7.89 4.84
CA ILE A 31 -7.68 7.78 3.71
C ILE A 31 -7.21 6.35 3.56
N GLU A 32 -7.48 5.75 2.41
CA GLU A 32 -6.95 4.44 2.04
C GLU A 32 -5.49 4.56 1.59
N ILE A 33 -4.61 3.79 2.23
CA ILE A 33 -3.21 3.62 1.81
C ILE A 33 -3.15 2.58 0.68
N GLY A 34 -3.82 1.46 0.89
CA GLY A 34 -4.02 0.40 -0.09
C GLY A 34 -4.76 -0.80 0.47
N HIS A 35 -4.79 -1.89 -0.29
CA HIS A 35 -5.49 -3.11 0.09
C HIS A 35 -4.78 -4.37 -0.42
N LEU A 36 -4.92 -5.45 0.35
CA LEU A 36 -4.41 -6.78 0.04
C LEU A 36 -5.60 -7.68 -0.33
N HIS A 37 -5.61 -8.14 -1.58
CA HIS A 37 -6.57 -9.11 -2.09
C HIS A 37 -6.32 -10.49 -1.49
N GLY A 38 -7.36 -11.33 -1.41
CA GLY A 38 -7.26 -12.68 -0.84
C GLY A 38 -6.35 -13.64 -1.61
N ASN A 39 -5.92 -13.27 -2.82
CA ASN A 39 -4.96 -14.02 -3.64
C ASN A 39 -3.51 -13.54 -3.46
N GLY A 40 -3.25 -12.58 -2.57
CA GLY A 40 -1.92 -12.05 -2.31
C GLY A 40 -1.51 -10.87 -3.19
N LEU A 41 -2.41 -10.32 -4.03
CA LEU A 41 -2.15 -9.08 -4.73
C LEU A 41 -2.28 -7.90 -3.76
N LEU A 42 -1.22 -7.13 -3.58
CA LEU A 42 -1.19 -5.91 -2.78
C LEU A 42 -1.26 -4.71 -3.72
N ASP A 43 -2.32 -3.92 -3.60
CA ASP A 43 -2.48 -2.67 -4.32
C ASP A 43 -2.22 -1.49 -3.38
N LEU A 44 -1.34 -0.57 -3.79
CA LEU A 44 -0.93 0.59 -3.01
C LEU A 44 -0.99 1.85 -3.86
N PHE A 45 -1.35 2.97 -3.25
CA PHE A 45 -1.28 4.25 -3.95
C PHE A 45 -0.10 5.07 -3.50
N VAL A 46 0.84 5.25 -4.42
CA VAL A 46 2.10 5.97 -4.21
C VAL A 46 2.13 7.30 -4.96
N GLY A 47 1.08 7.62 -5.72
CA GLY A 47 1.04 8.79 -6.60
C GLY A 47 1.76 8.57 -7.93
N LYS A 48 1.46 9.41 -8.93
CA LYS A 48 1.91 9.18 -10.32
C LYS A 48 3.44 9.17 -10.47
N SER A 49 4.14 10.12 -9.84
CA SER A 49 5.59 10.26 -9.99
C SER A 49 6.33 9.05 -9.43
N PHE A 50 6.01 8.63 -8.20
CA PHE A 50 6.62 7.44 -7.61
C PHE A 50 6.24 6.17 -8.37
N ARG A 51 4.97 6.02 -8.78
CA ARG A 51 4.50 4.88 -9.59
C ARG A 51 5.36 4.66 -10.83
N ILE A 52 5.74 5.74 -11.54
CA ILE A 52 6.59 5.62 -12.75
C ILE A 52 7.95 5.01 -12.40
N GLU A 53 8.59 5.47 -11.34
CA GLU A 53 9.89 4.98 -10.89
C GLU A 53 9.82 3.51 -10.44
N GLN A 54 8.82 3.15 -9.62
CA GLN A 54 8.65 1.80 -9.10
C GLN A 54 8.48 0.75 -10.20
N ILE A 55 7.76 1.10 -11.26
CA ILE A 55 7.53 0.21 -12.40
C ILE A 55 8.77 0.15 -13.29
N ARG A 56 9.47 1.27 -13.50
CA ARG A 56 10.72 1.30 -14.28
C ARG A 56 11.80 0.42 -13.65
N GLU A 57 11.88 0.39 -12.33
CA GLU A 57 12.82 -0.43 -11.56
C GLU A 57 12.38 -1.89 -11.41
N GLY A 58 11.17 -2.25 -11.87
CA GLY A 58 10.64 -3.60 -11.74
C GLY A 58 10.23 -3.98 -10.30
N ARG A 59 10.14 -3.01 -9.39
CA ARG A 59 9.75 -3.25 -7.98
C ARG A 59 8.24 -3.43 -7.81
N ALA A 60 7.46 -2.95 -8.77
CA ALA A 60 6.02 -3.09 -8.79
C ALA A 60 5.46 -3.15 -10.21
N LEU A 61 4.20 -3.54 -10.34
CA LEU A 61 3.45 -3.58 -11.58
C LEU A 61 2.48 -2.40 -11.67
N PRO A 62 2.08 -1.97 -12.88
CA PRO A 62 0.89 -1.13 -13.06
C PRO A 62 -0.32 -1.75 -12.37
N HIS A 63 -1.17 -0.92 -11.77
CA HIS A 63 -2.41 -1.40 -11.17
C HIS A 63 -3.30 -2.09 -12.21
N HIS A 64 -3.74 -3.31 -11.92
CA HIS A 64 -4.41 -4.18 -12.89
C HIS A 64 -5.74 -3.65 -13.46
N VAL A 65 -6.46 -2.79 -12.72
CA VAL A 65 -7.69 -2.11 -13.22
C VAL A 65 -7.45 -0.65 -13.62
N PHE A 66 -6.45 0.00 -13.03
CA PHE A 66 -6.22 1.44 -13.18
C PHE A 66 -4.77 1.72 -13.57
N PRO A 67 -4.30 1.21 -14.72
CA PRO A 67 -2.87 1.17 -15.05
C PRO A 67 -2.23 2.56 -15.12
N GLU A 68 -2.99 3.58 -15.53
CA GLU A 68 -2.52 4.97 -15.69
C GLU A 68 -2.70 5.85 -14.43
N SER A 69 -3.10 5.24 -13.31
CA SER A 69 -3.28 5.94 -12.04
C SER A 69 -1.98 5.99 -11.21
N GLY A 70 -2.06 6.58 -10.02
CA GLY A 70 -0.99 6.51 -9.01
C GLY A 70 -0.96 5.21 -8.22
N TRP A 71 -1.81 4.24 -8.56
CA TRP A 71 -1.81 2.91 -7.95
C TRP A 71 -0.75 2.00 -8.60
N ILE A 72 -0.15 1.16 -7.77
CA ILE A 72 0.73 0.06 -8.16
C ILE A 72 0.18 -1.26 -7.60
N SER A 73 0.55 -2.36 -8.23
CA SER A 73 0.28 -3.71 -7.77
C SER A 73 1.60 -4.44 -7.45
N PHE A 74 1.61 -5.21 -6.36
CA PHE A 74 2.73 -6.04 -5.94
C PHE A 74 2.23 -7.43 -5.51
N TRP A 75 2.89 -8.49 -5.94
CA TRP A 75 2.49 -9.86 -5.58
C TRP A 75 3.22 -10.33 -4.33
N LEU A 76 2.49 -10.58 -3.25
CA LEU A 76 3.01 -11.19 -2.04
C LEU A 76 2.89 -12.72 -2.14
N ARG A 77 3.88 -13.37 -2.76
CA ARG A 77 3.86 -14.82 -3.06
C ARG A 77 4.48 -15.66 -1.95
N SER A 78 5.42 -15.08 -1.22
CA SER A 78 6.23 -15.76 -0.22
C SER A 78 6.59 -14.82 0.94
N PRO A 79 7.06 -15.36 2.09
CA PRO A 79 7.56 -14.53 3.18
C PRO A 79 8.74 -13.63 2.79
N ALA A 80 9.54 -14.00 1.79
CA ALA A 80 10.67 -13.19 1.32
C ALA A 80 10.22 -11.85 0.71
N ASP A 81 8.98 -11.78 0.21
CA ASP A 81 8.43 -10.59 -0.42
C ASP A 81 8.01 -9.52 0.60
N ILE A 82 7.92 -9.88 1.88
CA ILE A 82 7.38 -9.01 2.95
C ILE A 82 8.23 -7.74 3.11
N ALA A 83 9.56 -7.85 3.03
CA ALA A 83 10.44 -6.69 3.20
C ALA A 83 10.16 -5.62 2.13
N GLN A 84 10.14 -6.02 0.86
CA GLN A 84 9.83 -5.12 -0.25
C GLN A 84 8.38 -4.59 -0.19
N ALA A 85 7.42 -5.43 0.21
CA ALA A 85 6.04 -4.99 0.40
C ALA A 85 5.93 -3.89 1.48
N LEU A 86 6.69 -3.99 2.57
CA LEU A 86 6.72 -2.99 3.63
C LEU A 86 7.41 -1.69 3.19
N GLU A 87 8.46 -1.75 2.37
CA GLU A 87 9.09 -0.57 1.78
C GLU A 87 8.12 0.20 0.87
N LEU A 88 7.36 -0.52 0.03
CA LEU A 88 6.32 0.08 -0.82
C LEU A 88 5.17 0.64 0.03
N PHE A 89 4.81 -0.03 1.13
CA PHE A 89 3.77 0.42 2.06
C PHE A 89 4.17 1.72 2.77
N GLU A 90 5.43 1.83 3.24
CA GLU A 90 5.96 3.06 3.84
C GLU A 90 5.82 4.23 2.86
N MET A 91 6.25 4.05 1.62
CA MET A 91 6.12 5.06 0.57
C MET A 91 4.67 5.49 0.35
N ALA A 92 3.75 4.54 0.26
CA ALA A 92 2.32 4.81 0.11
C ALA A 92 1.75 5.54 1.34
N SER A 93 2.12 5.10 2.54
CA SER A 93 1.72 5.71 3.81
C SER A 93 2.18 7.16 3.89
N MET A 94 3.47 7.42 3.65
CA MET A 94 4.03 8.77 3.62
C MET A 94 3.31 9.65 2.60
N TYR A 95 3.13 9.17 1.36
CA TYR A 95 2.45 9.94 0.31
C TYR A 95 1.01 10.32 0.72
N ARG A 96 0.27 9.37 1.29
CA ARG A 96 -1.15 9.54 1.63
C ARG A 96 -1.37 10.33 2.93
N THR A 97 -0.40 10.35 3.83
CA THR A 97 -0.51 10.96 5.16
C THR A 97 0.34 12.22 5.33
N ALA A 98 1.22 12.56 4.39
CA ALA A 98 2.04 13.77 4.44
C ALA A 98 1.20 15.04 4.67
N GLY A 99 -0.01 15.13 4.12
CA GLY A 99 -0.93 16.25 4.38
C GLY A 99 -1.49 16.31 5.81
N GLN A 100 -1.49 15.21 6.56
CA GLN A 100 -1.94 15.14 7.95
C GLN A 100 -0.83 15.34 8.98
N LEU A 101 0.45 15.18 8.60
CA LEU A 101 1.60 15.46 9.46
C LEU A 101 1.79 16.97 9.68
N ILE A 102 1.51 17.79 8.66
CA ILE A 102 1.64 19.25 8.72
C ILE A 102 0.53 19.87 9.58
N SER A 103 -0.64 19.21 9.69
CA SER A 103 -1.77 19.66 10.52
C SER A 103 -1.71 19.21 11.98
N ARG A 104 -0.65 18.50 12.40
CA ARG A 104 -0.49 17.99 13.78
C ARG A 104 0.60 18.73 14.57
N VAL A 105 1.16 19.81 14.03
CA VAL A 105 1.99 20.73 14.81
C VAL A 105 1.03 21.74 15.48
N PRO A 106 0.94 21.78 16.83
CA PRO A 106 0.16 22.80 17.53
C PRO A 106 0.73 24.21 17.33
#